data_AF-A0A0C9YR34-F1
#
_entry.id   AF-A0A0C9YR34-F1
#
_cell.length_a   1.000
_cell.length_b   1.000
_cell.length_c   1.000
_cell.angle_alpha   90.00
_cell.angle_beta   90.00
_cell.angle_gamma   90.00
#
_symmetry.space_group_name_H-M   'P 1'
#
loop_
_entity.id
_entity.type
_entity.pdbx_description
1 polymer ?
#
loop_
_entity_poly.entity_id
_entity_poly.type
_entity_poly.pdbx_seq_one_letter_code
_entity_poly.pdbx_strand_id
1 'polypeptide(L)' 'LFQNWKAVIPTLVKTFLSYLTRTMGKPISTPPSTMSHCMQACETKTSVVVCLYFDYFCSIPVYSCKCASPP' A
#
# COMPACT_ATOMS: atom_id res chain seq x y z
N LEU A 1 9.87 18.87 -3.71
CA LEU A 1 9.41 17.94 -2.65
C LEU A 1 8.27 18.52 -1.81
N PHE A 2 8.48 19.64 -1.10
CA PHE A 2 7.46 20.26 -0.22
C PHE A 2 6.14 20.62 -0.93
N GLN A 3 6.22 21.18 -2.14
CA GLN A 3 5.02 21.54 -2.91
C GLN A 3 4.16 20.32 -3.29
N ASN A 4 4.80 19.17 -3.54
CA ASN A 4 4.09 17.93 -3.86
C ASN A 4 3.31 17.43 -2.63
N TRP A 5 3.92 17.49 -1.44
CA TRP A 5 3.25 17.14 -0.20
C TRP A 5 2.07 18.06 0.12
N LYS A 6 2.18 19.36 -0.20
CA LYS A 6 1.10 20.32 -0.01
C LYS A 6 -0.16 19.99 -0.83
N ALA A 7 0.02 19.39 -2.01
CA ALA A 7 -1.08 18.92 -2.86
C ALA A 7 -1.61 17.55 -2.42
N VAL A 8 -0.75 16.67 -1.89
CA VAL A 8 -1.11 15.29 -1.52
C VAL A 8 -1.79 15.21 -0.15
N ILE A 9 -1.33 15.96 0.86
CA ILE A 9 -1.86 15.87 2.23
C ILE A 9 -3.40 16.06 2.27
N PRO A 10 -4.00 17.05 1.58
CA PRO A 10 -5.46 17.22 1.58
C PRO A 10 -6.23 16.02 1.02
N THR A 11 -5.67 15.29 0.03
CA THR A 11 -6.35 14.13 -0.57
C THR A 11 -6.37 12.92 0.37
N LEU A 12 -5.44 12.88 1.32
CA LEU A 12 -5.33 11.79 2.30
C LEU A 12 -6.26 11.96 3.50
N VAL A 13 -6.72 13.18 3.81
CA VAL A 13 -7.52 13.47 5.03
C VAL A 13 -8.76 12.59 5.13
N LYS A 14 -9.53 12.45 4.04
CA LYS A 14 -10.76 11.65 4.03
C LYS A 14 -10.48 10.16 4.24
N THR A 15 -9.48 9.64 3.55
CA THR A 15 -9.04 8.23 3.67
C THR A 15 -8.56 7.95 5.09
N PHE A 16 -7.84 8.90 5.68
CA PHE A 16 -7.33 8.82 7.03
C PHE A 16 -8.43 8.83 8.09
N LEU A 17 -9.42 9.74 7.98
CA LEU A 17 -10.59 9.75 8.87
C LEU A 17 -11.39 8.45 8.76
N SER A 18 -11.58 7.92 7.54
CA SER A 18 -12.27 6.65 7.35
C SER A 18 -11.54 5.48 7.98
N TYR A 19 -10.19 5.45 7.85
CA TYR A 19 -9.34 4.46 8.49
C TYR A 19 -9.47 4.53 10.01
N LEU A 20 -9.29 5.71 10.61
CA LEU A 20 -9.40 5.91 12.05
C LEU A 20 -10.74 5.44 12.60
N THR A 21 -11.85 5.81 11.97
CA THR A 21 -13.18 5.35 12.41
C THR A 21 -13.32 3.82 12.36
N ARG A 22 -12.63 3.14 11.44
CA ARG A 22 -12.67 1.68 11.31
C ARG A 22 -11.77 0.96 12.31
N THR A 23 -10.62 1.53 12.63
CA THR A 23 -9.56 0.88 13.42
C THR A 23 -9.49 1.37 14.86
N MET A 24 -10.13 2.49 15.20
CA MET A 24 -10.14 3.01 16.57
C MET A 24 -10.73 1.98 17.53
N GLY A 25 -9.91 1.57 18.52
CA GLY A 25 -10.28 0.56 19.51
C GLY A 25 -10.33 -0.87 18.99
N LYS A 26 -9.87 -1.15 17.77
CA LYS A 26 -9.85 -2.50 17.17
C LYS A 26 -8.42 -2.93 16.82
N PRO A 27 -8.10 -4.23 16.94
CA PRO A 27 -6.83 -4.74 16.46
C PRO A 27 -6.71 -4.52 14.95
N ILE A 28 -5.62 -3.88 14.53
CA ILE A 28 -5.31 -3.68 13.12
C ILE A 28 -4.91 -5.04 12.55
N SER A 29 -5.58 -5.47 11.48
CA SER A 29 -5.22 -6.71 10.80
C SER A 29 -3.79 -6.63 10.30
N THR A 30 -3.02 -7.69 10.53
CA THR A 30 -1.67 -7.81 9.99
C THR A 30 -1.72 -7.67 8.47
N PRO A 31 -0.85 -6.83 7.88
CA PRO A 31 -0.73 -6.75 6.44
C PRO A 31 -0.48 -8.13 5.84
N PRO A 32 -1.00 -8.41 4.64
CA PRO A 32 -0.59 -9.62 3.94
C PRO A 32 0.93 -9.59 3.75
N SER A 33 1.59 -10.70 4.08
CA SER A 33 3.04 -10.87 3.91
C SER A 33 3.48 -10.80 2.46
N THR A 34 2.52 -10.87 1.53
CA THR A 34 2.75 -10.92 0.10
C THR A 34 1.54 -10.40 -0.66
N MET A 35 1.77 -9.56 -1.67
CA MET A 35 0.74 -9.17 -2.64
C MET A 35 1.10 -9.75 -4.02
N SER A 36 0.15 -10.45 -4.66
CA SER A 36 0.33 -11.00 -6.01
C SER A 36 -0.95 -10.92 -6.83
N HIS A 37 -0.87 -10.39 -8.05
CA HIS A 37 -1.97 -10.33 -9.02
C HIS A 37 -1.57 -10.94 -10.37
N CYS A 38 -0.77 -12.01 -10.36
CA CYS A 38 -0.30 -12.60 -11.61
C CYS A 38 -1.22 -13.71 -12.12
N MET A 39 -1.77 -13.55 -13.34
CA MET A 39 -2.50 -14.61 -14.02
C MET A 39 -1.51 -15.63 -14.61
N GLN A 40 -1.95 -16.89 -14.74
CA GLN A 40 -1.09 -18.01 -15.11
C GLN A 40 -0.34 -17.75 -16.44
N ALA A 41 0.93 -18.19 -16.49
CA ALA A 41 1.89 -18.13 -17.60
C ALA A 41 2.77 -16.86 -17.76
N CYS A 42 2.82 -15.94 -16.79
CA CYS A 42 3.79 -14.84 -16.82
C CYS A 42 4.90 -14.98 -15.78
N GLU A 43 6.14 -14.65 -16.16
CA GLU A 43 7.27 -14.54 -15.23
C GLU A 43 6.98 -13.50 -14.14
N THR A 44 7.22 -13.89 -12.88
CA THR A 44 7.07 -13.00 -11.74
C THR A 44 8.31 -12.12 -11.58
N LYS A 45 8.08 -10.87 -11.16
CA LYS A 45 9.11 -9.95 -10.70
C LYS A 45 8.81 -9.61 -9.24
N THR A 46 9.81 -9.71 -8.39
CA THR A 46 9.72 -9.24 -7.02
C THR A 46 10.12 -7.77 -6.97
N SER A 47 9.27 -6.94 -6.39
CA SER A 47 9.55 -5.55 -6.07
C SER A 47 9.24 -5.30 -4.60
N VAL A 48 9.89 -4.32 -3.98
CA VAL A 48 9.62 -3.94 -2.60
C VAL A 48 8.79 -2.67 -2.61
N VAL A 49 7.64 -2.66 -1.95
CA VAL A 49 6.86 -1.45 -1.72
C VAL A 49 6.92 -1.06 -0.25
N VAL A 50 7.05 0.23 0.00
CA VAL A 50 6.96 0.79 1.35
C VAL A 50 5.49 1.12 1.61
N CYS A 51 4.89 0.39 2.52
CA CYS A 51 3.55 0.66 3.00
C CYS A 51 3.61 1.60 4.20
N LEU A 52 2.93 2.74 4.08
CA LEU A 52 2.78 3.72 5.15
C LEU A 52 1.50 3.37 5.91
N TYR A 53 1.65 2.80 7.11
CA TYR A 53 0.55 2.65 8.06
C TYR A 53 0.47 3.90 8.92
N PHE A 54 -0.53 3.94 9.78
CA PHE A 54 -0.75 5.09 10.64
C PHE A 54 0.37 5.28 11.66
N ASP A 55 0.83 4.19 12.27
CA ASP A 55 1.75 4.15 13.41
C ASP A 55 3.15 3.62 13.06
N TYR A 56 3.29 2.96 11.91
CA TYR A 56 4.59 2.48 11.42
C TYR A 56 4.62 2.44 9.89
N PHE A 57 5.81 2.21 9.34
CA PHE A 57 5.98 1.83 7.95
C PHE A 57 6.55 0.42 7.89
N CYS A 58 6.18 -0.35 6.88
CA CYS A 58 6.82 -1.64 6.61
C CYS A 58 7.12 -1.80 5.13
N SER A 59 8.15 -2.57 4.83
CA SER A 59 8.49 -2.95 3.46
C SER A 59 7.94 -4.34 3.21
N ILE A 60 7.06 -4.47 2.21
CA ILE A 60 6.51 -5.78 1.83
C ILE A 60 6.99 -6.17 0.43
N PRO A 61 7.38 -7.44 0.23
CA PRO A 61 7.64 -7.95 -1.11
C PRO A 61 6.31 -8.08 -1.87
N VAL A 62 6.30 -7.55 -3.08
CA VAL A 62 5.19 -7.63 -4.03
C VAL A 62 5.66 -8.43 -5.23
N TYR A 63 4.91 -9.47 -5.58
CA TYR A 63 5.13 -10.24 -6.80
C TYR A 63 4.21 -9.68 -7.88
N SER A 64 4.79 -8.97 -8.84
CA SER A 64 4.07 -8.50 -10.03
C SER A 64 4.39 -9.39 -11.22
N CYS A 65 3.49 -9.47 -12.20
CA CYS A 65 3.85 -10.01 -13.51
C CYS A 65 4.86 -9.08 -14.20
N LYS A 66 5.89 -9.60 -14.87
CA LYS A 66 6.69 -8.79 -15.81
C LYS A 66 5.88 -8.26 -16.99
N CYS A 67 4.78 -8.94 -17.31
CA CYS A 67 3.94 -8.71 -18.48
C CYS A 67 2.92 -7.56 -18.32
N ALA A 68 2.86 -6.90 -17.15
CA ALA A 68 1.92 -5.81 -16.89
C ALA A 68 2.58 -4.69 -16.08
N SER A 69 2.39 -3.44 -16.50
CA SER A 69 2.69 -2.26 -15.68
C SER A 69 1.56 -2.03 -14.67
N PRO A 70 1.85 -1.74 -13.40
CA PRO A 70 0.82 -1.30 -12.47
C PRO A 70 0.14 -0.02 -12.99
N PRO A 71 -1.18 0.16 -12.79
CA PRO A 71 -1.89 1.38 -13.15
C PRO A 71 -1.43 2.59 -12.33
#